data_AF-A0A7C7LTH1-F1
#
_entry.id   AF-A0A7C7LTH1-F1
#
_cell.length_a   1.000
_cell.length_b   1.000
_cell.length_c   1.000
_cell.angle_alpha   90.00
_cell.angle_beta   90.00
_cell.angle_gamma   90.00
#
_symmetry.space_group_name_H-M   'P 1'
#
loop_
_entity.id
_entity.type
_entity.pdbx_description
1 polymer ?
#
loop_
_entity_poly.entity_id
_entity_poly.type
_entity_poly.pdbx_seq_one_letter_code
_entity_poly.pdbx_strand_id
1 'polypeptide(L)'
;MPTTFEQNLFEDHWQFAESEHGETLKSNVRYDRYRPSHVSEDEYMELLGADVNNLTHMPLTYGVARVFVNYLEQDHPGFLSPYEQQLVLATALSHDRGEAVVTDITYSEKTDVNEREEEQVLSTMLQQTPVEELKDIYADVVDQRIAFDDSTKLGEVFNIVELLGYTRTSLRAAQHIEQGSAGSCTSGFRWIIADVFGNALPKLVEHAAAYGPVARYIESAIDRIDRAFDLIDDATYENYAPEVRDDKKRKLEQARHAVEAWKLGQKLAI
;
A
#
# COMPACT_ATOMS: atom_id res chain seq x y z
N MET A 1 0.12 -14.77 -20.86
CA MET A 1 -1.15 -14.21 -21.36
C MET A 1 -2.08 -14.10 -20.17
N PRO A 2 -2.87 -13.03 -20.02
CA PRO A 2 -3.81 -12.89 -18.92
C PRO A 2 -4.82 -14.04 -18.93
N THR A 3 -5.23 -14.53 -17.76
CA THR A 3 -6.34 -15.49 -17.66
C THR A 3 -7.68 -14.78 -17.92
N THR A 4 -8.75 -15.52 -18.23
CA THR A 4 -10.10 -14.95 -18.38
C THR A 4 -10.54 -14.18 -17.14
N PHE A 5 -10.18 -14.66 -15.94
CA PHE A 5 -10.46 -13.95 -14.70
C PHE A 5 -9.75 -12.59 -14.62
N GLU A 6 -8.45 -12.53 -14.98
CA GLU A 6 -7.71 -11.27 -14.99
C GLU A 6 -8.26 -10.29 -16.03
N GLN A 7 -8.69 -10.79 -17.20
CA GLN A 7 -9.33 -9.96 -18.23
C GLN A 7 -10.62 -9.32 -17.70
N ASN A 8 -11.48 -10.13 -17.08
CA ASN A 8 -12.74 -9.68 -16.49
C ASN A 8 -12.51 -8.64 -15.36
N LEU A 9 -11.54 -8.88 -14.47
CA LEU A 9 -11.18 -7.93 -13.40
C LEU A 9 -10.76 -6.57 -13.96
N PHE A 10 -9.88 -6.55 -14.96
CA PHE A 10 -9.44 -5.29 -15.56
C PHE A 10 -10.53 -4.62 -16.40
N GLU A 11 -11.39 -5.39 -17.08
CA GLU A 11 -12.56 -4.84 -17.76
C GLU A 11 -13.48 -4.12 -16.77
N ASP A 12 -13.83 -4.76 -15.65
CA ASP A 12 -14.63 -4.16 -14.59
C ASP A 12 -13.96 -2.91 -13.99
N HIS A 13 -12.66 -2.96 -13.71
CA HIS A 13 -11.92 -1.80 -13.22
C HIS A 13 -11.95 -0.62 -14.19
N TRP A 14 -11.75 -0.85 -15.49
CA TRP A 14 -11.77 0.23 -16.48
C TRP A 14 -13.18 0.77 -16.73
N GLN A 15 -14.22 -0.06 -16.66
CA GLN A 15 -15.60 0.43 -16.68
C GLN A 15 -15.91 1.28 -15.44
N PHE A 16 -15.43 0.87 -14.25
CA PHE A 16 -15.53 1.69 -13.05
C PHE A 16 -14.76 3.02 -13.19
N ALA A 17 -13.57 3.00 -13.78
CA ALA A 17 -12.75 4.20 -14.02
C ALA A 17 -13.46 5.25 -14.88
N GLU A 18 -14.32 4.83 -15.80
CA GLU A 18 -15.13 5.71 -16.67
C GLU A 18 -16.40 6.27 -15.96
N SER A 19 -16.71 5.82 -14.76
CA SER A 19 -17.84 6.31 -13.97
C SER A 19 -17.54 7.63 -13.24
N GLU A 20 -18.58 8.29 -12.71
CA GLU A 20 -18.42 9.48 -11.86
C GLU A 20 -17.54 9.19 -10.63
N HIS A 21 -17.70 8.03 -10.01
CA HIS A 21 -16.86 7.60 -8.88
C HIS A 21 -15.40 7.35 -9.29
N GLY A 22 -15.18 6.79 -10.49
CA GLY A 22 -13.85 6.61 -11.06
C GLY A 22 -13.12 7.92 -11.28
N GLU A 23 -13.80 8.92 -11.87
CA GLU A 23 -13.24 10.26 -12.07
C GLU A 23 -12.99 10.98 -10.73
N THR A 24 -13.83 10.78 -9.71
CA THR A 24 -13.54 11.28 -8.35
C THR A 24 -12.23 10.70 -7.80
N LEU A 25 -12.05 9.36 -7.85
CA LEU A 25 -10.81 8.74 -7.38
C LEU A 25 -9.59 9.17 -8.19
N LYS A 26 -9.75 9.38 -9.49
CA LYS A 26 -8.69 9.87 -10.36
C LYS A 26 -8.25 11.29 -10.00
N SER A 27 -9.14 12.10 -9.44
CA SER A 27 -8.81 13.45 -8.95
C SER A 27 -8.25 13.45 -7.52
N ASN A 28 -8.36 12.33 -6.80
CA ASN A 28 -7.81 12.19 -5.45
C ASN A 28 -6.32 11.82 -5.53
N VAL A 29 -5.50 12.66 -4.92
CA VAL A 29 -4.05 12.45 -4.80
C VAL A 29 -3.75 11.88 -3.42
N ARG A 30 -3.22 10.66 -3.37
CA ARG A 30 -2.71 10.06 -2.13
C ARG A 30 -1.47 10.82 -1.68
N TYR A 31 -1.25 10.88 -0.37
CA TYR A 31 -0.13 11.61 0.21
C TYR A 31 -0.14 13.11 -0.11
N ASP A 32 -1.28 13.71 -0.43
CA ASP A 32 -1.37 15.14 -0.75
C ASP A 32 -0.93 16.04 0.41
N ARG A 33 -1.15 15.59 1.66
CA ARG A 33 -0.72 16.31 2.87
C ARG A 33 0.80 16.58 2.94
N TYR A 34 1.59 15.81 2.20
CA TYR A 34 3.06 15.96 2.15
C TYR A 34 3.51 16.82 0.96
N ARG A 35 2.62 17.12 0.02
CA ARG A 35 2.91 17.93 -1.17
C ARG A 35 3.02 19.42 -0.79
N PRO A 36 4.09 20.12 -1.20
CA PRO A 36 4.14 21.57 -1.07
C PRO A 36 3.00 22.22 -1.86
N SER A 37 2.32 23.22 -1.28
CA SER A 37 1.13 23.85 -1.90
C SER A 37 1.34 24.50 -3.27
N HIS A 38 2.59 24.73 -3.68
CA HIS A 38 2.94 25.31 -4.98
C HIS A 38 3.31 24.27 -6.04
N VAL A 39 3.52 23.00 -5.65
CA VAL A 39 3.77 21.88 -6.56
C VAL A 39 2.41 21.40 -7.07
N SER A 40 2.24 21.18 -8.37
CA SER A 40 0.95 20.68 -8.89
C SER A 40 0.74 19.20 -8.57
N GLU A 41 -0.52 18.75 -8.64
CA GLU A 41 -0.86 17.34 -8.51
C GLU A 41 -0.16 16.50 -9.57
N ASP A 42 -0.16 16.96 -10.83
CA ASP A 42 0.52 16.30 -11.95
C ASP A 42 2.04 16.13 -11.71
N GLU A 43 2.72 17.19 -11.23
CA GLU A 43 4.14 17.14 -10.92
C GLU A 43 4.43 16.15 -9.79
N TYR A 44 3.57 16.13 -8.77
CA TYR A 44 3.69 15.21 -7.64
C TYR A 44 3.47 13.75 -8.06
N MET A 45 2.47 13.50 -8.91
CA MET A 45 2.19 12.20 -9.51
C MET A 45 3.29 11.73 -10.45
N GLU A 46 3.95 12.62 -11.19
CA GLU A 46 5.09 12.28 -12.04
C GLU A 46 6.28 11.76 -11.20
N LEU A 47 6.55 12.43 -10.08
CA LEU A 47 7.63 12.05 -9.16
C LEU A 47 7.36 10.70 -8.50
N LEU A 48 6.23 10.53 -7.81
CA LEU A 48 5.96 9.31 -7.01
C LEU A 48 5.29 8.18 -7.80
N GLY A 49 4.73 8.47 -8.98
CA GLY A 49 4.12 7.52 -9.90
C GLY A 49 2.69 7.12 -9.56
N ALA A 50 2.20 6.06 -10.21
CA ALA A 50 0.79 5.63 -10.14
C ALA A 50 0.25 5.33 -8.74
N ASP A 51 1.13 5.11 -7.75
CA ASP A 51 0.73 4.84 -6.37
C ASP A 51 0.14 6.06 -5.66
N VAL A 52 0.35 7.27 -6.20
CA VAL A 52 -0.16 8.51 -5.56
C VAL A 52 -1.46 9.02 -6.17
N ASN A 53 -2.08 8.25 -7.06
CA ASN A 53 -3.40 8.53 -7.60
C ASN A 53 -4.32 7.37 -7.19
N ASN A 54 -5.42 7.64 -6.47
CA ASN A 54 -6.24 6.58 -5.87
C ASN A 54 -6.79 5.61 -6.93
N LEU A 55 -7.14 6.10 -8.12
CA LEU A 55 -7.62 5.23 -9.20
C LEU A 55 -6.50 4.33 -9.74
N THR A 56 -5.32 4.89 -10.06
CA THR A 56 -4.23 4.11 -10.65
C THR A 56 -3.39 3.32 -9.64
N HIS A 57 -3.58 3.56 -8.35
CA HIS A 57 -3.01 2.78 -7.25
C HIS A 57 -3.51 1.34 -7.29
N MET A 58 -4.81 1.11 -7.49
CA MET A 58 -5.40 -0.25 -7.51
C MET A 58 -4.76 -1.19 -8.56
N PRO A 59 -4.56 -0.81 -9.85
CA PRO A 59 -3.80 -1.63 -10.80
C PRO A 59 -2.36 -1.94 -10.39
N LEU A 60 -1.71 -1.01 -9.70
CA LEU A 60 -0.37 -1.21 -9.18
C LEU A 60 -0.39 -2.20 -8.01
N THR A 61 -1.29 -2.03 -7.03
CA THR A 61 -1.51 -2.95 -5.91
C THR A 61 -1.81 -4.35 -6.40
N TYR A 62 -2.65 -4.50 -7.43
CA TYR A 62 -2.88 -5.76 -8.12
C TYR A 62 -1.58 -6.37 -8.65
N GLY A 63 -0.71 -5.57 -9.27
CA GLY A 63 0.60 -6.01 -9.75
C GLY A 63 1.49 -6.53 -8.62
N VAL A 64 1.50 -5.85 -7.48
CA VAL A 64 2.22 -6.27 -6.27
C VAL A 64 1.62 -7.57 -5.72
N ALA A 65 0.30 -7.65 -5.59
CA ALA A 65 -0.44 -8.83 -5.12
C ALA A 65 -0.14 -10.05 -5.97
N ARG A 66 -0.15 -9.92 -7.30
CA ARG A 66 0.12 -11.03 -8.22
C ARG A 66 1.54 -11.57 -8.07
N VAL A 67 2.53 -10.67 -7.94
CA VAL A 67 3.92 -11.08 -7.70
C VAL A 67 4.05 -11.75 -6.32
N PHE A 68 3.42 -11.17 -5.30
CA PHE A 68 3.41 -11.71 -3.94
C PHE A 68 2.82 -13.13 -3.89
N VAL A 69 1.60 -13.31 -4.40
CA VAL A 69 0.91 -14.61 -4.46
C VAL A 69 1.72 -15.64 -5.22
N ASN A 70 2.33 -15.27 -6.36
CA ASN A 70 3.16 -16.19 -7.13
C ASN A 70 4.41 -16.66 -6.37
N TYR A 71 5.10 -15.77 -5.67
CA TYR A 71 6.22 -16.19 -4.82
C TYR A 71 5.76 -16.97 -3.60
N LEU A 72 4.61 -16.62 -3.01
CA LEU A 72 4.04 -17.34 -1.88
C LEU A 72 3.71 -18.79 -2.25
N GLU A 73 3.13 -19.01 -3.44
CA GLU A 73 2.86 -20.36 -3.95
C GLU A 73 4.14 -21.15 -4.26
N GLN A 74 5.23 -20.49 -4.67
CA GLN A 74 6.52 -21.15 -4.88
C GLN A 74 7.18 -21.57 -3.56
N ASP A 75 7.15 -20.68 -2.56
CA ASP A 75 7.76 -20.91 -1.25
C ASP A 75 6.91 -21.87 -0.40
N HIS A 76 5.58 -21.79 -0.53
CA HIS A 76 4.59 -22.57 0.22
C HIS A 76 3.43 -23.05 -0.68
N PRO A 77 3.64 -24.10 -1.51
CA PRO A 77 2.62 -24.59 -2.43
C PRO A 77 1.31 -24.96 -1.75
N GLY A 78 0.20 -24.45 -2.27
CA GLY A 78 -1.14 -24.66 -1.73
C GLY A 78 -1.44 -23.85 -0.46
N PHE A 79 -0.59 -22.89 -0.06
CA PHE A 79 -0.90 -21.98 1.04
C PHE A 79 -2.17 -21.18 0.74
N LEU A 80 -2.32 -20.66 -0.48
CA LEU A 80 -3.58 -20.12 -1.00
C LEU A 80 -4.14 -21.09 -2.05
N SER A 81 -5.39 -21.52 -1.87
CA SER A 81 -6.13 -22.21 -2.92
C SER A 81 -6.29 -21.29 -4.15
N PRO A 82 -6.49 -21.84 -5.36
CA PRO A 82 -6.68 -21.02 -6.55
C PRO A 82 -7.81 -19.99 -6.43
N TYR A 83 -8.86 -20.30 -5.64
CA TYR A 83 -9.95 -19.38 -5.37
C TYR A 83 -9.53 -18.25 -4.41
N GLU A 84 -8.84 -18.56 -3.32
CA GLU A 84 -8.30 -17.54 -2.41
C GLU A 84 -7.32 -16.59 -3.12
N GLN A 85 -6.54 -17.08 -4.08
CA GLN A 85 -5.69 -16.24 -4.93
C GLN A 85 -6.51 -15.24 -5.74
N GLN A 86 -7.64 -15.67 -6.31
CA GLN A 86 -8.57 -14.80 -7.04
C GLN A 86 -9.17 -13.73 -6.11
N LEU A 87 -9.56 -14.10 -4.89
CA LEU A 87 -10.09 -13.16 -3.90
C LEU A 87 -9.08 -12.06 -3.56
N VAL A 88 -7.83 -12.42 -3.24
CA VAL A 88 -6.77 -11.43 -2.95
C VAL A 88 -6.52 -10.50 -4.14
N LEU A 89 -6.49 -11.05 -5.36
CA LEU A 89 -6.30 -10.27 -6.59
C LEU A 89 -7.48 -9.34 -6.88
N ALA A 90 -8.70 -9.80 -6.66
CA ALA A 90 -9.90 -8.98 -6.79
C ALA A 90 -9.88 -7.82 -5.77
N THR A 91 -9.60 -8.12 -4.50
CA THR A 91 -9.44 -7.11 -3.45
C THR A 91 -8.40 -6.07 -3.83
N ALA A 92 -7.22 -6.49 -4.30
CA ALA A 92 -6.16 -5.57 -4.70
C ALA A 92 -6.56 -4.56 -5.79
N LEU A 93 -7.46 -4.95 -6.71
CA LEU A 93 -7.92 -4.08 -7.80
C LEU A 93 -9.18 -3.26 -7.44
N SER A 94 -9.76 -3.47 -6.27
CA SER A 94 -11.08 -2.90 -5.92
C SER A 94 -11.19 -2.28 -4.54
N HIS A 95 -10.25 -2.52 -3.63
CA HIS A 95 -10.37 -2.17 -2.20
C HIS A 95 -10.71 -0.69 -1.95
N ASP A 96 -10.10 0.23 -2.70
CA ASP A 96 -10.29 1.68 -2.51
C ASP A 96 -11.47 2.28 -3.27
N ARG A 97 -12.32 1.47 -3.93
CA ARG A 97 -13.49 2.02 -4.65
C ARG A 97 -14.40 2.83 -3.72
N GLY A 98 -14.53 2.40 -2.45
CA GLY A 98 -15.33 3.08 -1.43
C GLY A 98 -14.85 4.51 -1.12
N GLU A 99 -13.57 4.81 -1.33
CA GLU A 99 -12.99 6.14 -1.10
C GLU A 99 -13.53 7.20 -2.07
N ALA A 100 -14.18 6.80 -3.17
CA ALA A 100 -14.84 7.72 -4.10
C ALA A 100 -16.00 8.49 -3.44
N VAL A 101 -16.50 8.00 -2.29
CA VAL A 101 -17.58 8.61 -1.52
C VAL A 101 -17.08 9.09 -0.16
N VAL A 102 -16.28 8.27 0.54
CA VAL A 102 -15.83 8.57 1.91
C VAL A 102 -14.61 9.52 1.94
N THR A 103 -13.93 9.71 0.81
CA THR A 103 -12.62 10.39 0.68
C THR A 103 -11.50 9.57 1.34
N ASP A 104 -10.30 9.63 0.76
CA ASP A 104 -9.11 9.00 1.32
C ASP A 104 -8.68 9.74 2.60
N ILE A 105 -8.81 9.03 3.72
CA ILE A 105 -8.37 9.51 5.03
C ILE A 105 -7.10 8.75 5.39
N THR A 106 -6.00 9.48 5.58
CA THR A 106 -4.72 8.85 5.91
C THR A 106 -4.85 8.00 7.18
N TYR A 107 -4.20 6.83 7.19
CA TYR A 107 -4.26 5.83 8.27
C TYR A 107 -4.17 6.41 9.70
N SER A 108 -3.35 7.44 9.92
CA SER A 108 -3.20 8.07 11.24
C SER A 108 -4.42 8.85 11.75
N GLU A 109 -5.38 9.15 10.88
CA GLU A 109 -6.55 10.01 11.13
C GLU A 109 -7.89 9.28 10.93
N LYS A 110 -7.85 8.03 10.40
CA LYS A 110 -9.05 7.21 10.13
C LYS A 110 -9.68 6.73 11.45
N THR A 111 -11.00 6.85 11.55
CA THR A 111 -11.78 6.35 12.70
C THR A 111 -12.55 5.08 12.35
N ASP A 112 -12.93 4.28 13.35
CA ASP A 112 -13.80 3.10 13.16
C ASP A 112 -15.12 3.42 12.43
N VAL A 113 -15.61 4.66 12.56
CA VAL A 113 -16.83 5.10 11.87
C VAL A 113 -16.57 5.27 10.38
N ASN A 114 -15.42 5.88 10.02
CA ASN A 114 -15.02 6.04 8.63
C ASN A 114 -14.80 4.69 7.95
N GLU A 115 -14.16 3.75 8.65
CA GLU A 115 -13.90 2.41 8.12
C GLU A 115 -15.20 1.65 7.83
N ARG A 116 -16.19 1.68 8.74
CA ARG A 116 -17.50 1.04 8.49
C ARG A 116 -18.27 1.68 7.34
N GLU A 117 -18.18 3.00 7.21
CA GLU A 117 -18.82 3.72 6.10
C GLU A 117 -18.20 3.32 4.76
N GLU A 118 -16.87 3.28 4.70
CA GLU A 118 -16.12 2.87 3.50
C GLU A 118 -16.41 1.41 3.13
N GLU A 119 -16.45 0.51 4.10
CA GLU A 119 -16.82 -0.89 3.89
C GLU A 119 -18.22 -1.04 3.30
N GLN A 120 -19.19 -0.27 3.81
CA GLN A 120 -20.56 -0.29 3.29
C GLN A 120 -20.66 0.26 1.86
N VAL A 121 -19.93 1.35 1.57
CA VAL A 121 -19.86 1.92 0.22
C VAL A 121 -19.18 0.93 -0.73
N LEU A 122 -18.04 0.35 -0.35
CA LEU A 122 -17.34 -0.63 -1.16
C LEU A 122 -18.25 -1.82 -1.48
N SER A 123 -18.94 -2.38 -0.48
CA SER A 123 -19.90 -3.46 -0.68
C SER A 123 -20.95 -3.11 -1.72
N THR A 124 -21.50 -1.89 -1.66
CA THR A 124 -22.52 -1.44 -2.61
C THR A 124 -21.96 -1.34 -4.03
N MET A 125 -20.75 -0.80 -4.18
CA MET A 125 -20.10 -0.64 -5.48
C MET A 125 -19.73 -1.99 -6.12
N LEU A 126 -19.21 -2.93 -5.34
CA LEU A 126 -18.84 -4.24 -5.88
C LEU A 126 -20.06 -5.07 -6.29
N GLN A 127 -21.19 -4.95 -5.57
CA GLN A 127 -22.46 -5.58 -5.96
C GLN A 127 -23.04 -5.02 -7.28
N GLN A 128 -22.62 -3.83 -7.70
CA GLN A 128 -23.05 -3.18 -8.94
C GLN A 128 -22.17 -3.54 -10.14
N THR A 129 -21.21 -4.46 -9.99
CA THR A 129 -20.39 -4.91 -11.12
C THR A 129 -21.27 -5.40 -12.28
N PRO A 130 -21.03 -4.93 -13.52
CA PRO A 130 -21.71 -5.43 -14.69
C PRO A 130 -21.14 -6.77 -15.19
N VAL A 131 -20.01 -7.23 -14.64
CA VAL A 131 -19.33 -8.46 -15.06
C VAL A 131 -19.84 -9.63 -14.22
N GLU A 132 -20.68 -10.47 -14.81
CA GLU A 132 -21.39 -11.55 -14.11
C GLU A 132 -20.44 -12.52 -13.40
N GLU A 133 -19.32 -12.86 -14.03
CA GLU A 133 -18.33 -13.80 -13.49
C GLU A 133 -17.61 -13.29 -12.23
N LEU A 134 -17.69 -11.99 -11.94
CA LEU A 134 -17.07 -11.40 -10.74
C LEU A 134 -18.03 -11.29 -9.56
N LYS A 135 -19.34 -11.50 -9.75
CA LYS A 135 -20.34 -11.27 -8.69
C LYS A 135 -20.10 -12.13 -7.46
N ASP A 136 -19.87 -13.43 -7.65
CA ASP A 136 -19.61 -14.36 -6.54
C ASP A 136 -18.26 -14.04 -5.86
N ILE A 137 -17.24 -13.71 -6.66
CA ILE A 137 -15.92 -13.29 -6.15
C ILE A 137 -16.05 -12.05 -5.28
N TYR A 138 -16.76 -11.02 -5.74
CA TYR A 138 -16.93 -9.78 -5.01
C TYR A 138 -17.83 -9.92 -3.78
N ALA A 139 -18.86 -10.77 -3.85
CA ALA A 139 -19.64 -11.11 -2.67
C ALA A 139 -18.73 -11.72 -1.58
N ASP A 140 -17.87 -12.66 -1.94
CA ASP A 140 -16.94 -13.29 -1.00
C ASP A 140 -15.84 -12.34 -0.50
N VAL A 141 -15.36 -11.41 -1.33
CA VAL A 141 -14.41 -10.36 -0.90
C VAL A 141 -15.02 -9.50 0.22
N VAL A 142 -16.29 -9.11 0.06
CA VAL A 142 -17.04 -8.32 1.04
C VAL A 142 -17.33 -9.15 2.29
N ASP A 143 -17.87 -10.36 2.13
CA ASP A 143 -18.27 -11.22 3.25
C ASP A 143 -17.08 -11.62 4.14
N GLN A 144 -15.90 -11.80 3.53
CA GLN A 144 -14.66 -12.08 4.26
C GLN A 144 -13.92 -10.83 4.73
N ARG A 145 -14.43 -9.64 4.40
CA ARG A 145 -13.87 -8.34 4.81
C ARG A 145 -12.37 -8.22 4.50
N ILE A 146 -11.92 -8.72 3.36
CA ILE A 146 -10.48 -8.92 3.07
C ILE A 146 -9.69 -7.59 3.15
N ALA A 147 -10.28 -6.47 2.73
CA ALA A 147 -9.65 -5.16 2.82
C ALA A 147 -9.68 -4.52 4.23
N PHE A 148 -10.50 -5.04 5.15
CA PHE A 148 -10.84 -4.39 6.43
C PHE A 148 -10.57 -5.25 7.67
N ASP A 149 -10.17 -6.52 7.50
CA ASP A 149 -9.91 -7.44 8.63
C ASP A 149 -8.59 -8.21 8.44
N ASP A 150 -7.50 -7.59 8.90
CA ASP A 150 -6.15 -8.16 8.87
C ASP A 150 -5.93 -9.32 9.87
N SER A 151 -6.94 -9.68 10.67
CA SER A 151 -6.88 -10.84 11.57
C SER A 151 -7.20 -12.15 10.84
N THR A 152 -7.77 -12.08 9.64
CA THR A 152 -8.04 -13.24 8.79
C THR A 152 -6.83 -13.59 7.92
N LYS A 153 -6.75 -14.85 7.46
CA LYS A 153 -5.67 -15.29 6.56
C LYS A 153 -5.58 -14.44 5.29
N LEU A 154 -6.71 -14.13 4.65
CA LEU A 154 -6.72 -13.36 3.39
C LEU A 154 -6.49 -11.87 3.64
N GLY A 155 -7.04 -11.33 4.72
CA GLY A 155 -6.81 -9.94 5.10
C GLY A 155 -5.37 -9.69 5.54
N GLU A 156 -4.72 -10.61 6.26
CA GLU A 156 -3.29 -10.52 6.56
C GLU A 156 -2.44 -10.49 5.27
N VAL A 157 -2.72 -11.40 4.33
CA VAL A 157 -2.05 -11.45 3.03
C VAL A 157 -2.23 -10.14 2.27
N PHE A 158 -3.45 -9.60 2.22
CA PHE A 158 -3.73 -8.36 1.52
C PHE A 158 -3.09 -7.14 2.22
N ASN A 159 -3.14 -7.08 3.54
CA ASN A 159 -2.46 -6.04 4.33
C ASN A 159 -0.95 -6.04 4.07
N ILE A 160 -0.30 -7.21 3.97
CA ILE A 160 1.11 -7.30 3.60
C ILE A 160 1.36 -6.69 2.21
N VAL A 161 0.48 -6.94 1.24
CA VAL A 161 0.58 -6.35 -0.11
C VAL A 161 0.53 -4.81 -0.04
N GLU A 162 -0.39 -4.24 0.73
CA GLU A 162 -0.48 -2.79 0.95
C GLU A 162 0.79 -2.21 1.59
N LEU A 163 1.30 -2.88 2.64
CA LEU A 163 2.54 -2.48 3.32
C LEU A 163 3.76 -2.47 2.37
N LEU A 164 3.84 -3.44 1.45
CA LEU A 164 4.85 -3.48 0.39
C LEU A 164 4.69 -2.30 -0.59
N GLY A 165 3.44 -1.96 -0.94
CA GLY A 165 3.08 -0.80 -1.75
C GLY A 165 3.57 0.51 -1.13
N TYR A 166 3.20 0.79 0.13
CA TYR A 166 3.61 1.99 0.85
C TYR A 166 5.13 2.11 0.96
N THR A 167 5.80 1.00 1.30
CA THR A 167 7.25 0.97 1.41
C THR A 167 7.92 1.28 0.07
N ARG A 168 7.39 0.75 -1.04
CA ARG A 168 7.88 1.05 -2.39
C ARG A 168 7.77 2.55 -2.71
N THR A 169 6.68 3.20 -2.35
CA THR A 169 6.48 4.64 -2.57
C THR A 169 7.46 5.48 -1.75
N SER A 170 7.72 5.09 -0.52
CA SER A 170 8.75 5.75 0.32
C SER A 170 10.16 5.57 -0.24
N LEU A 171 10.50 4.38 -0.72
CA LEU A 171 11.79 4.13 -1.37
C LEU A 171 11.96 4.94 -2.66
N ARG A 172 10.87 5.18 -3.39
CA ARG A 172 10.88 6.06 -4.57
C ARG A 172 11.07 7.53 -4.17
N ALA A 173 10.40 7.99 -3.12
CA ALA A 173 10.61 9.33 -2.56
C ALA A 173 12.09 9.53 -2.15
N ALA A 174 12.69 8.53 -1.48
CA ALA A 174 14.11 8.53 -1.13
C ALA A 174 15.01 8.64 -2.36
N GLN A 175 14.73 7.84 -3.39
CA GLN A 175 15.47 7.87 -4.65
C GLN A 175 15.48 9.27 -5.29
N HIS A 176 14.35 9.97 -5.31
CA HIS A 176 14.28 11.34 -5.85
C HIS A 176 15.10 12.34 -5.03
N ILE A 177 15.16 12.19 -3.71
CA ILE A 177 16.03 13.01 -2.86
C ILE A 177 17.51 12.72 -3.17
N GLU A 178 17.92 11.45 -3.21
CA GLU A 178 19.30 11.05 -3.49
C GLU A 178 19.80 11.54 -4.85
N GLN A 179 18.92 11.53 -5.86
CA GLN A 179 19.22 11.99 -7.20
C GLN A 179 19.14 13.52 -7.37
N GLY A 180 18.72 14.26 -6.34
CA GLY A 180 18.51 15.70 -6.41
C GLY A 180 17.34 16.13 -7.29
N SER A 181 16.46 15.20 -7.68
CA SER A 181 15.29 15.46 -8.52
C SER A 181 14.01 15.75 -7.74
N ALA A 182 14.03 15.63 -6.40
CA ALA A 182 12.89 15.95 -5.55
C ALA A 182 12.54 17.45 -5.51
N GLY A 183 13.48 18.35 -5.80
CA GLY A 183 13.22 19.80 -5.81
C GLY A 183 12.60 20.31 -4.50
N SER A 184 11.50 21.05 -4.62
CA SER A 184 10.75 21.57 -3.46
C SER A 184 10.02 20.49 -2.66
N CYS A 185 9.84 19.28 -3.20
CA CYS A 185 9.22 18.15 -2.50
C CYS A 185 10.16 17.49 -1.47
N THR A 186 11.44 17.85 -1.40
CA THR A 186 12.43 17.20 -0.52
C THR A 186 11.96 17.05 0.93
N SER A 187 11.40 18.12 1.52
CA SER A 187 10.89 18.07 2.92
C SER A 187 9.70 17.12 3.05
N GLY A 188 8.74 17.21 2.13
CA GLY A 188 7.57 16.33 2.08
C GLY A 188 7.96 14.86 1.91
N PHE A 189 8.94 14.57 1.06
CA PHE A 189 9.43 13.21 0.82
C PHE A 189 10.11 12.62 2.05
N ARG A 190 10.92 13.40 2.79
CA ARG A 190 11.43 12.95 4.10
C ARG A 190 10.31 12.61 5.06
N TRP A 191 9.25 13.42 5.07
CA TRP A 191 8.10 13.21 5.92
C TRP A 191 7.32 11.93 5.55
N ILE A 192 7.12 11.64 4.26
CA ILE A 192 6.53 10.37 3.79
C ILE A 192 7.38 9.18 4.24
N ILE A 193 8.70 9.24 4.02
CA ILE A 193 9.61 8.15 4.41
C ILE A 193 9.49 7.89 5.91
N ALA A 194 9.54 8.95 6.73
CA ALA A 194 9.43 8.82 8.18
C ALA A 194 8.09 8.20 8.61
N ASP A 195 6.98 8.65 8.04
CA ASP A 195 5.65 8.14 8.41
C ASP A 195 5.45 6.68 7.97
N VAL A 196 5.79 6.35 6.73
CA VAL A 196 5.64 4.99 6.23
C VAL A 196 6.61 4.04 6.91
N PHE A 197 7.89 4.38 7.04
CA PHE A 197 8.86 3.49 7.67
C PHE A 197 8.51 3.21 9.12
N GLY A 198 8.07 4.23 9.87
CA GLY A 198 7.66 4.06 11.27
C GLY A 198 6.43 3.15 11.46
N ASN A 199 5.58 3.00 10.44
CA ASN A 199 4.35 2.19 10.54
C ASN A 199 4.45 0.83 9.81
N ALA A 200 5.07 0.78 8.63
CA ALA A 200 5.03 -0.38 7.74
C ALA A 200 6.23 -1.32 7.90
N LEU A 201 7.45 -0.80 8.02
CA LEU A 201 8.65 -1.64 8.08
C LEU A 201 8.68 -2.60 9.29
N PRO A 202 8.31 -2.20 10.52
CA PRO A 202 8.27 -3.15 11.64
C PRO A 202 7.37 -4.36 11.34
N LYS A 203 6.17 -4.11 10.81
CA LYS A 203 5.21 -5.16 10.45
C LYS A 203 5.77 -6.06 9.34
N LEU A 204 6.39 -5.48 8.30
CA LEU A 204 7.03 -6.26 7.24
C LEU A 204 8.16 -7.15 7.80
N VAL A 205 8.98 -6.64 8.71
CA VAL A 205 10.03 -7.45 9.37
C VAL A 205 9.43 -8.59 10.18
N GLU A 206 8.34 -8.35 10.90
CA GLU A 206 7.61 -9.39 11.64
C GLU A 206 7.08 -10.48 10.69
N HIS A 207 6.47 -10.09 9.57
CA HIS A 207 5.96 -11.03 8.57
C HIS A 207 7.05 -11.75 7.77
N ALA A 208 8.27 -11.21 7.67
CA ALA A 208 9.36 -11.78 6.88
C ALA A 208 9.73 -13.22 7.28
N ALA A 209 9.50 -13.61 8.53
CA ALA A 209 9.73 -14.98 8.99
C ALA A 209 8.70 -16.00 8.47
N ALA A 210 7.46 -15.56 8.23
CA ALA A 210 6.35 -16.41 7.80
C ALA A 210 6.08 -16.33 6.29
N TYR A 211 6.46 -15.22 5.66
CA TYR A 211 6.16 -14.92 4.27
C TYR A 211 7.45 -14.69 3.49
N GLY A 212 7.94 -15.74 2.81
CA GLY A 212 9.13 -15.70 1.96
C GLY A 212 9.19 -14.53 0.96
N PRO A 213 8.08 -14.12 0.31
CA PRO A 213 8.08 -12.93 -0.56
C PRO A 213 8.48 -11.63 0.17
N VAL A 214 8.11 -11.49 1.46
CA VAL A 214 8.46 -10.33 2.28
C VAL A 214 9.95 -10.33 2.60
N ALA A 215 10.50 -11.48 3.02
CA ALA A 215 11.94 -11.63 3.26
C ALA A 215 12.75 -11.22 2.03
N ARG A 216 12.40 -11.77 0.85
CA ARG A 216 13.04 -11.44 -0.43
C ARG A 216 12.95 -9.95 -0.75
N TYR A 217 11.80 -9.32 -0.50
CA TYR A 217 11.63 -7.88 -0.72
C TYR A 217 12.58 -7.07 0.17
N ILE A 218 12.57 -7.32 1.49
CA ILE A 218 13.42 -6.61 2.45
C ILE A 218 14.90 -6.79 2.10
N GLU A 219 15.34 -8.03 1.82
CA GLU A 219 16.72 -8.33 1.43
C GLU A 219 17.13 -7.59 0.17
N SER A 220 16.29 -7.59 -0.88
CA SER A 220 16.57 -6.90 -2.13
C SER A 220 16.54 -5.36 -2.02
N ALA A 221 15.93 -4.84 -0.96
CA ALA A 221 15.76 -3.42 -0.72
C ALA A 221 16.66 -2.89 0.40
N ILE A 222 17.41 -3.74 1.10
CA ILE A 222 18.03 -3.40 2.38
C ILE A 222 18.94 -2.17 2.30
N ASP A 223 19.79 -2.08 1.28
CA ASP A 223 20.68 -0.93 1.10
C ASP A 223 19.90 0.36 0.79
N ARG A 224 18.75 0.26 0.11
CA ARG A 224 17.88 1.41 -0.18
C ARG A 224 17.12 1.84 1.07
N ILE A 225 16.69 0.90 1.90
CA ILE A 225 16.05 1.16 3.20
C ILE A 225 17.04 1.89 4.12
N ASP A 226 18.27 1.39 4.25
CA ASP A 226 19.32 2.01 5.07
C ASP A 226 19.57 3.47 4.65
N ARG A 227 19.75 3.71 3.35
CA ARG A 227 19.98 5.08 2.86
C ARG A 227 18.75 5.97 3.04
N ALA A 228 17.55 5.45 2.85
CA ALA A 228 16.32 6.21 3.08
C ALA A 228 16.18 6.64 4.55
N PHE A 229 16.58 5.79 5.49
CA PHE A 229 16.66 6.15 6.91
C PHE A 229 17.64 7.30 7.19
N ASP A 230 18.73 7.40 6.44
CA ASP A 230 19.75 8.45 6.62
C ASP A 230 19.33 9.81 6.02
N LEU A 231 18.26 9.83 5.20
CA LEU A 231 17.70 11.06 4.65
C LEU A 231 16.82 11.83 5.65
N ILE A 232 16.37 11.18 6.71
CA ILE A 232 15.44 11.75 7.69
C ILE A 232 16.22 12.53 8.75
N ASP A 233 15.87 13.80 8.93
CA ASP A 233 16.50 14.72 9.90
C ASP A 233 15.50 15.20 10.97
N ASP A 234 16.00 15.91 11.98
CA ASP A 234 15.14 16.44 13.05
C ASP A 234 14.06 17.42 12.52
N ALA A 235 14.36 18.15 11.44
CA ALA A 235 13.43 19.08 10.80
C ALA A 235 12.21 18.35 10.20
N THR A 236 12.37 17.10 9.78
CA THR A 236 11.27 16.26 9.29
C THR A 236 10.14 16.16 10.32
N TYR A 237 10.48 16.12 11.61
CA TYR A 237 9.50 15.99 12.68
C TYR A 237 8.77 17.29 13.03
N GLU A 238 9.24 18.43 12.52
CA GLU A 238 8.55 19.71 12.70
C GLU A 238 7.20 19.74 11.96
N ASN A 239 7.03 18.87 10.95
CA ASN A 239 5.78 18.68 10.20
C ASN A 239 4.67 18.00 11.02
N TYR A 240 5.00 17.32 12.13
CA TYR A 240 3.99 16.73 13.01
C TYR A 240 3.56 17.70 14.11
N ALA A 241 2.32 17.53 14.59
CA ALA A 241 1.81 18.22 15.76
C ALA A 241 2.71 17.93 16.99
N PRO A 242 3.03 18.93 17.85
CA PRO A 242 3.98 18.78 18.95
C PRO A 242 3.75 17.57 19.84
N GLU A 243 2.49 17.25 20.13
CA GLU A 243 2.04 16.17 21.00
C GLU A 243 2.33 14.75 20.47
N VAL A 244 2.55 14.58 19.15
CA VAL A 244 2.83 13.27 18.55
C VAL A 244 4.28 13.13 18.05
N ARG A 245 5.10 14.19 18.10
CA ARG A 245 6.48 14.18 17.57
C ARG A 245 7.34 13.08 18.18
N ASP A 246 7.32 12.95 19.51
CA ASP A 246 8.11 11.97 20.22
C ASP A 246 7.66 10.53 19.91
N ASP A 247 6.35 10.31 19.73
CA ASP A 247 5.81 9.02 19.30
C ASP A 247 6.30 8.65 17.90
N LYS A 248 6.28 9.60 16.96
CA LYS A 248 6.75 9.40 15.59
C LYS A 248 8.25 9.12 15.53
N LYS A 249 9.07 9.87 16.28
CA LYS A 249 10.52 9.59 16.43
C LYS A 249 10.75 8.17 16.96
N ARG A 250 10.05 7.80 18.04
CA ARG A 250 10.16 6.48 18.66
C ARG A 250 9.79 5.36 17.68
N LYS A 251 8.71 5.52 16.91
CA LYS A 251 8.28 4.53 15.89
C LYS A 251 9.32 4.37 14.78
N LEU A 252 9.92 5.46 14.30
CA LEU A 252 10.99 5.36 13.30
C LEU A 252 12.22 4.62 13.85
N GLU A 253 12.65 4.93 15.08
CA GLU A 253 13.77 4.22 15.72
C GLU A 253 13.47 2.74 15.95
N GLN A 254 12.22 2.40 16.31
CA GLN A 254 11.78 1.00 16.38
C GLN A 254 11.88 0.30 15.02
N ALA A 255 11.49 0.97 13.94
CA ALA A 255 11.64 0.45 12.58
C ALA A 255 13.11 0.23 12.21
N ARG A 256 13.99 1.20 12.49
CA ARG A 256 15.43 1.06 12.26
C ARG A 256 16.00 -0.13 13.03
N HIS A 257 15.66 -0.29 14.30
CA HIS A 257 16.11 -1.42 15.11
C HIS A 257 15.57 -2.76 14.59
N ALA A 258 14.33 -2.84 14.13
CA ALA A 258 13.76 -4.06 13.57
C ALA A 258 14.53 -4.49 12.31
N VAL A 259 14.83 -3.56 11.41
CA VAL A 259 15.62 -3.81 10.20
C VAL A 259 17.06 -4.24 10.53
N GLU A 260 17.71 -3.58 11.51
CA GLU A 260 19.04 -3.99 11.97
C GLU A 260 19.05 -5.39 12.61
N ALA A 261 18.05 -5.72 13.41
CA ALA A 261 17.90 -7.04 13.98
C ALA A 261 17.74 -8.12 12.88
N TRP A 262 16.94 -7.83 11.85
CA TRP A 262 16.80 -8.71 10.68
C TRP A 262 18.14 -8.93 9.98
N LYS A 263 18.90 -7.86 9.70
CA LYS A 263 20.24 -7.93 9.09
C LYS A 263 21.22 -8.79 9.89
N LEU A 264 21.19 -8.68 11.22
CA LEU A 264 22.03 -9.48 12.10
C LEU A 264 21.60 -10.95 12.14
N GLY A 265 20.30 -11.22 12.17
CA GLY A 265 19.76 -12.59 12.12
C GLY A 265 20.18 -13.34 10.86
N GLN A 266 20.16 -12.67 9.71
CA GLN A 266 20.62 -13.23 8.43
C GLN A 266 22.12 -13.58 8.45
N LYS A 267 22.95 -12.73 9.06
CA LYS A 267 24.40 -12.97 9.16
C LYS A 267 24.76 -14.15 10.05
N LEU A 268 23.90 -14.53 10.99
CA LEU A 268 24.11 -15.66 11.89
C LEU A 268 23.57 -17.00 11.34
N ALA A 269 22.77 -16.95 10.27
CA ALA A 269 22.21 -18.13 9.59
C ALA A 269 23.10 -18.69 8.48
N ILE A 270 24.20 -17.99 8.13
CA ILE A 270 25.22 -18.36 7.15
C ILE A 270 26.46 -18.90 7.86
#